data_AF-A0A3N5NZ29-F1
#
_entry.id   AF-A0A3N5NZ29-F1
#
_cell.length_a   1.000
_cell.length_b   1.000
_cell.length_c   1.000
_cell.angle_alpha   90.00
_cell.angle_beta   90.00
_cell.angle_gamma   90.00
#
_symmetry.space_group_name_H-M   'P 1'
#
loop_
_entity.id
_entity.type
_entity.pdbx_description
1 polymer ?
#
loop_
_entity_poly.entity_id
_entity_poly.type
_entity_poly.pdbx_seq_one_letter_code
_entity_poly.pdbx_strand_id
1 'polypeptide(L)'
;GSGKELVARMIHELSRRQTAKFQAVNCAALPDTLFESEIFGYEKGAFTGAHDRKPGRLELANEGTLFLDEIGDMSIVAQAKLLRVLEERRFERLGGNRSIHVDFRLISATNRPLDQFVRDGRFREDLYYRVNAFSIRLPSLRERQVDIPVLGNRFLARYCAANGLPLDAKTFAREAIDLLTAYHWPGNIRELESTVSRAALSAPGRTIRAADIEFLHASEPPVEDTGERLPSLREAERAHIVRILDACSWNKKEAARILEISRGTLYRKILEFGLEPQAHGTQSRNRARRLTAS
;
A
#
# COMPACT_ATOMS: atom_id res chain seq x y z
N GLY A 1 -4.74 -0.41 -5.18
CA GLY A 1 -5.77 -1.02 -6.04
C GLY A 1 -7.05 -0.21 -6.07
N SER A 2 -7.03 1.03 -6.57
CA SER A 2 -8.22 1.91 -6.65
C SER A 2 -8.99 1.80 -7.97
N GLY A 3 -8.58 0.93 -8.88
CA GLY A 3 -9.23 0.75 -10.20
C GLY A 3 -8.70 1.65 -11.31
N LYS A 4 -7.41 2.04 -11.27
CA LYS A 4 -6.78 2.90 -12.30
C LYS A 4 -7.00 2.39 -13.72
N GLU A 5 -6.82 1.09 -13.96
CA GLU A 5 -7.02 0.48 -15.27
C GLU A 5 -8.49 0.56 -15.72
N LEU A 6 -9.44 0.33 -14.81
CA LEU A 6 -10.87 0.44 -15.14
C LEU A 6 -11.21 1.87 -15.59
N VAL A 7 -10.70 2.88 -14.87
CA VAL A 7 -10.89 4.27 -15.25
C VAL A 7 -10.23 4.57 -16.60
N ALA A 8 -9.02 4.07 -16.86
CA ALA A 8 -8.34 4.26 -18.14
C ALA A 8 -9.14 3.65 -19.31
N ARG A 9 -9.73 2.45 -19.11
CA ARG A 9 -10.62 1.80 -20.08
C ARG A 9 -11.88 2.63 -20.32
N MET A 10 -12.53 3.10 -19.26
CA MET A 10 -13.72 3.97 -19.39
C MET A 10 -13.40 5.25 -20.15
N ILE A 11 -12.27 5.89 -19.88
CA ILE A 11 -11.85 7.09 -20.62
C ILE A 11 -11.69 6.77 -22.12
N HIS A 12 -11.12 5.60 -22.46
CA HIS A 12 -10.99 5.17 -23.84
C HIS A 12 -12.36 4.91 -24.50
N GLU A 13 -13.23 4.16 -23.82
CA GLU A 13 -14.58 3.81 -24.28
C GLU A 13 -15.48 5.03 -24.49
N LEU A 14 -15.29 6.10 -23.70
CA LEU A 14 -16.04 7.35 -23.82
C LEU A 14 -15.38 8.36 -24.78
N SER A 15 -14.27 8.00 -25.42
CA SER A 15 -13.52 8.91 -26.30
C SER A 15 -13.89 8.76 -27.77
N ARG A 16 -13.42 9.71 -28.59
CA ARG A 16 -13.49 9.60 -30.07
C ARG A 16 -12.71 8.41 -30.64
N ARG A 17 -11.88 7.72 -29.84
CA ARG A 17 -11.09 6.54 -30.23
C ARG A 17 -11.67 5.22 -29.72
N GLN A 18 -12.93 5.20 -29.28
CA GLN A 18 -13.58 4.02 -28.67
C GLN A 18 -13.58 2.74 -29.52
N THR A 19 -13.53 2.86 -30.85
CA THR A 19 -13.49 1.72 -31.78
C THR A 19 -12.06 1.26 -32.10
N ALA A 20 -11.05 2.06 -31.73
CA ALA A 20 -9.65 1.77 -31.97
C ALA A 20 -9.07 0.87 -30.87
N LYS A 21 -7.84 0.39 -31.06
CA LYS A 21 -7.20 -0.52 -30.10
C LYS A 21 -6.85 0.19 -28.78
N PHE A 22 -7.12 -0.49 -27.67
CA PHE A 22 -6.61 -0.14 -26.34
C PHE A 22 -5.49 -1.11 -25.96
N GLN A 23 -4.25 -0.61 -25.87
CA GLN A 23 -3.10 -1.40 -25.45
C GLN A 23 -2.72 -1.02 -24.02
N ALA A 24 -2.73 -1.98 -23.10
CA ALA A 24 -2.33 -1.78 -21.72
C ALA A 24 -0.98 -2.45 -21.44
N VAL A 25 -0.11 -1.76 -20.71
CA VAL A 25 1.19 -2.28 -20.24
C VAL A 25 1.38 -1.87 -18.80
N ASN A 26 1.77 -2.83 -17.96
CA ASN A 26 2.19 -2.56 -16.59
C ASN A 26 3.72 -2.45 -16.56
N CYS A 27 4.24 -1.25 -16.29
CA CYS A 27 5.67 -0.97 -16.29
C CYS A 27 6.40 -1.69 -15.15
N ALA A 28 5.73 -1.92 -14.01
CA ALA A 28 6.31 -2.61 -12.86
C ALA A 28 6.38 -4.14 -13.04
N ALA A 29 5.64 -4.71 -14.00
CA ALA A 29 5.58 -6.15 -14.22
C ALA A 29 6.66 -6.68 -15.18
N LEU A 30 7.39 -5.80 -15.85
CA LEU A 30 8.38 -6.16 -16.87
C LEU A 30 9.78 -5.72 -16.44
N PRO A 31 10.79 -6.61 -16.52
CA PRO A 31 12.20 -6.21 -16.50
C PRO A 31 12.49 -5.18 -17.60
N ASP A 32 13.43 -4.27 -17.37
CA ASP A 32 13.79 -3.20 -18.31
C ASP A 32 14.07 -3.69 -19.75
N THR A 33 14.78 -4.81 -19.88
CA THR A 33 15.11 -5.41 -21.19
C THR A 33 13.87 -5.91 -21.93
N LEU A 34 12.88 -6.42 -21.20
CA LEU A 34 11.60 -6.87 -21.77
C LEU A 34 10.66 -5.70 -22.00
N PHE A 35 10.74 -4.63 -21.20
CA PHE A 35 9.94 -3.43 -21.41
C PHE A 35 10.18 -2.85 -22.80
N GLU A 36 11.44 -2.72 -23.22
CA GLU A 36 11.74 -2.15 -24.53
C GLU A 36 11.19 -3.02 -25.68
N SER A 37 11.37 -4.34 -25.59
CA SER A 37 10.92 -5.26 -26.63
C SER A 37 9.40 -5.37 -26.69
N GLU A 38 8.68 -5.24 -25.57
CA GLU A 38 7.22 -5.18 -25.56
C GLU A 38 6.69 -3.84 -26.09
N ILE A 39 7.27 -2.71 -25.67
CA ILE A 39 6.76 -1.37 -26.03
C ILE A 39 7.09 -1.00 -27.47
N PHE A 40 8.35 -1.16 -27.87
CA PHE A 40 8.85 -0.75 -29.19
C PHE A 40 8.85 -1.91 -30.19
N GLY A 41 8.80 -3.17 -29.74
CA GLY A 41 8.94 -4.30 -30.65
C GLY A 41 10.38 -4.48 -31.13
N TYR A 42 10.60 -5.52 -31.92
CA TYR A 42 11.93 -5.87 -32.41
C TYR A 42 11.89 -6.48 -33.80
N GLU A 43 12.98 -6.29 -34.54
CA GLU A 43 13.24 -6.97 -35.81
C GLU A 43 13.90 -8.34 -35.59
N LYS A 44 13.84 -9.18 -36.62
CA LYS A 44 14.53 -10.47 -36.62
C LYS A 44 16.03 -10.26 -36.41
N GLY A 45 16.63 -10.98 -35.45
CA GLY A 45 18.04 -10.89 -35.12
C GLY A 45 18.45 -9.73 -34.19
N ALA A 46 17.49 -9.00 -33.61
CA ALA A 46 17.78 -7.91 -32.67
C ALA A 46 18.51 -8.37 -31.39
N PHE A 47 18.28 -9.61 -30.95
CA PHE A 47 18.96 -10.25 -29.81
C PHE A 47 18.91 -11.78 -29.97
N THR A 48 19.67 -12.50 -29.14
CA THR A 48 19.67 -13.97 -29.10
C THR A 48 18.26 -14.51 -28.78
N GLY A 49 17.64 -15.21 -29.73
CA GLY A 49 16.27 -15.71 -29.62
C GLY A 49 15.22 -14.89 -30.41
N ALA A 50 15.60 -13.77 -31.03
CA ALA A 50 14.73 -13.00 -31.91
C ALA A 50 14.58 -13.67 -33.30
N HIS A 51 13.93 -14.83 -33.35
CA HIS A 51 13.76 -15.62 -34.58
C HIS A 51 12.82 -14.95 -35.60
N ASP A 52 11.81 -14.22 -35.11
CA ASP A 52 10.82 -13.50 -35.89
C ASP A 52 10.73 -12.02 -35.47
N ARG A 53 10.18 -11.20 -36.36
CA ARG A 53 9.81 -9.81 -36.03
C ARG A 53 8.58 -9.79 -35.14
N LYS A 54 8.56 -8.91 -34.13
CA LYS A 54 7.39 -8.67 -33.26
C LYS A 54 7.02 -7.18 -33.23
N PRO A 55 5.78 -6.78 -33.57
CA PRO A 55 5.33 -5.40 -33.40
C PRO A 55 5.21 -5.05 -31.91
N GLY A 56 5.60 -3.83 -31.55
CA GLY A 56 5.50 -3.32 -30.19
C GLY A 56 4.12 -2.78 -29.86
N ARG A 57 3.87 -2.52 -28.57
CA ARG A 57 2.62 -1.94 -28.08
C ARG A 57 2.34 -0.56 -28.63
N LEU A 58 3.37 0.24 -28.91
CA LEU A 58 3.21 1.55 -29.57
C LEU A 58 2.59 1.43 -30.96
N GLU A 59 3.10 0.50 -31.76
CA GLU A 59 2.59 0.22 -33.10
C GLU A 59 1.16 -0.34 -33.04
N LEU A 60 0.90 -1.27 -32.13
CA LEU A 60 -0.41 -1.86 -31.92
C LEU A 60 -1.44 -0.87 -31.33
N ALA A 61 -0.98 0.25 -30.77
CA ALA A 61 -1.80 1.34 -30.25
C ALA A 61 -1.97 2.49 -31.24
N ASN A 62 -1.41 2.39 -32.46
CA ASN A 62 -1.57 3.41 -33.49
C ASN A 62 -3.06 3.67 -33.76
N GLU A 63 -3.42 4.95 -33.87
CA GLU A 63 -4.80 5.50 -33.95
C GLU A 63 -5.68 5.21 -32.72
N GLY A 64 -5.14 4.48 -31.74
CA GLY A 64 -5.83 4.02 -30.54
C GLY A 64 -5.33 4.71 -29.27
N THR A 65 -5.27 3.93 -28.19
CA THR A 65 -4.85 4.40 -26.86
C THR A 65 -3.80 3.44 -26.29
N LEU A 66 -2.70 4.00 -25.79
CA LEU A 66 -1.71 3.30 -24.98
C LEU A 66 -1.93 3.66 -23.52
N PHE A 67 -2.15 2.65 -22.68
CA PHE A 67 -2.23 2.77 -21.23
C PHE A 67 -0.96 2.23 -20.59
N LEU A 68 -0.28 3.07 -19.81
CA LEU A 68 0.90 2.70 -19.03
C LEU A 68 0.56 2.74 -17.53
N ASP A 69 0.44 1.57 -16.90
CA ASP A 69 0.26 1.45 -15.46
C ASP A 69 1.61 1.43 -14.75
N GLU A 70 1.66 2.06 -13.58
CA GLU A 70 2.87 2.26 -12.78
C GLU A 70 4.05 2.89 -13.56
N ILE A 71 3.78 3.97 -14.31
CA ILE A 71 4.79 4.69 -15.11
C ILE A 71 6.01 5.16 -14.28
N GLY A 72 5.82 5.39 -12.98
CA GLY A 72 6.89 5.79 -12.06
C GLY A 72 7.95 4.71 -11.80
N ASP A 73 7.70 3.45 -12.14
CA ASP A 73 8.66 2.35 -12.01
C ASP A 73 9.48 2.11 -13.29
N MET A 74 9.32 2.95 -14.33
CA MET A 74 10.15 2.89 -15.56
C MET A 74 11.60 3.33 -15.30
N SER A 75 12.57 2.65 -15.92
CA SER A 75 13.97 3.11 -15.95
C SER A 75 14.17 4.43 -16.72
N ILE A 76 15.24 5.17 -16.40
CA ILE A 76 15.59 6.44 -17.05
C ILE A 76 15.75 6.30 -18.57
N VAL A 77 16.28 5.17 -19.03
CA VAL A 77 16.44 4.88 -20.47
C VAL A 77 15.08 4.73 -21.15
N ALA A 78 14.18 3.97 -20.54
CA ALA A 78 12.82 3.79 -21.03
C ALA A 78 12.04 5.11 -21.04
N GLN A 79 12.22 5.96 -20.01
CA GLN A 79 11.63 7.30 -19.95
C GLN A 79 12.10 8.19 -21.11
N ALA A 80 13.41 8.20 -21.41
CA ALA A 80 13.96 8.98 -22.53
C ALA A 80 13.40 8.52 -23.88
N LYS A 81 13.29 7.20 -24.09
CA LYS A 81 12.70 6.65 -25.32
C LYS A 81 11.21 7.00 -25.44
N LEU A 82 10.44 6.87 -24.36
CA LEU A 82 9.03 7.25 -24.36
C LEU A 82 8.84 8.73 -24.69
N LEU A 83 9.62 9.62 -24.08
CA LEU A 83 9.59 11.05 -24.36
C LEU A 83 9.80 11.32 -25.86
N ARG A 84 10.84 10.72 -26.45
CA ARG A 84 11.17 10.88 -27.87
C ARG A 84 9.98 10.52 -28.77
N VAL A 85 9.26 9.44 -28.47
CA VAL A 85 8.08 9.05 -29.25
C VAL A 85 6.92 10.02 -29.05
N LEU A 86 6.73 10.56 -27.85
CA LEU A 86 5.68 11.55 -27.56
C LEU A 86 5.92 12.92 -28.25
N GLU A 87 7.17 13.23 -28.57
CA GLU A 87 7.59 14.44 -29.26
C GLU A 87 7.61 14.25 -30.77
N GLU A 88 8.35 13.25 -31.26
CA GLU A 88 8.59 13.02 -32.69
C GLU A 88 7.43 12.29 -33.40
N ARG A 89 6.53 11.66 -32.64
CA ARG A 89 5.48 10.74 -33.17
C ARG A 89 6.04 9.62 -34.05
N ARG A 90 7.30 9.28 -33.81
CA ARG A 90 8.04 8.27 -34.55
C ARG A 90 8.93 7.48 -33.61
N PHE A 91 9.18 6.23 -33.96
CA PHE A 91 10.09 5.37 -33.22
C PHE A 91 10.71 4.32 -34.14
N GLU A 92 11.73 3.63 -33.65
CA GLU A 92 12.37 2.50 -34.33
C GLU A 92 12.25 1.24 -33.46
N ARG A 93 12.03 0.08 -34.10
CA ARG A 93 12.07 -1.20 -33.39
C ARG A 93 13.50 -1.50 -32.95
N LEU A 94 13.63 -2.31 -31.91
CA LEU A 94 14.95 -2.82 -31.51
C LEU A 94 15.60 -3.60 -32.65
N GLY A 95 16.87 -3.28 -32.94
CA GLY A 95 17.63 -3.86 -34.04
C GLY A 95 17.19 -3.42 -35.44
N GLY A 96 16.20 -2.52 -35.55
CA GLY A 96 15.74 -1.94 -36.81
C GLY A 96 16.25 -0.53 -37.02
N ASN A 97 16.30 -0.09 -38.28
CA ASN A 97 16.61 1.28 -38.69
C ASN A 97 15.43 1.97 -39.40
N ARG A 98 14.28 1.29 -39.47
CA ARG A 98 13.08 1.81 -40.11
C ARG A 98 12.31 2.65 -39.08
N SER A 99 12.21 3.94 -39.35
CA SER A 99 11.33 4.85 -38.60
C SER A 99 9.85 4.53 -38.88
N ILE A 100 9.07 4.40 -37.81
CA ILE A 100 7.65 4.08 -37.82
C ILE A 100 6.88 5.24 -37.22
N HIS A 101 5.93 5.81 -37.97
CA HIS A 101 5.06 6.85 -37.47
C HIS A 101 3.92 6.26 -36.63
N VAL A 102 3.59 6.92 -35.52
CA VAL A 102 2.50 6.53 -34.61
C VAL A 102 1.69 7.73 -34.14
N ASP A 103 0.37 7.55 -34.06
CA ASP A 103 -0.55 8.49 -33.44
C ASP A 103 -1.41 7.78 -32.39
N PHE A 104 -1.00 7.82 -31.13
CA PHE A 104 -1.73 7.22 -30.03
C PHE A 104 -2.08 8.25 -28.96
N ARG A 105 -3.19 8.00 -28.25
CA ARG A 105 -3.51 8.71 -27.03
C ARG A 105 -2.81 8.01 -25.86
N LEU A 106 -1.98 8.73 -25.12
CA LEU A 106 -1.38 8.21 -23.89
C LEU A 106 -2.34 8.41 -22.71
N ILE A 107 -2.57 7.35 -21.94
CA ILE A 107 -3.08 7.41 -20.57
C ILE A 107 -1.99 6.78 -19.70
N SER A 108 -1.57 7.46 -18.64
CA SER A 108 -0.61 6.90 -17.69
C SER A 108 -1.20 6.91 -16.29
N ALA A 109 -0.74 6.00 -15.46
CA ALA A 109 -1.14 5.93 -14.07
C ALA A 109 0.03 5.52 -13.18
N THR A 110 -0.01 5.93 -11.92
CA THR A 110 0.99 5.55 -10.92
C THR A 110 0.42 5.66 -9.50
N ASN A 111 1.05 4.99 -8.55
CA ASN A 111 0.88 5.22 -7.11
C ASN A 111 2.05 6.01 -6.48
N ARG A 112 3.09 6.37 -7.25
CA ARG A 112 4.30 7.03 -6.78
C ARG A 112 4.16 8.57 -6.82
N PRO A 113 4.82 9.29 -5.89
CA PRO A 113 4.90 10.75 -5.96
C PRO A 113 5.92 11.16 -7.04
N LEU A 114 5.46 11.34 -8.28
CA LEU A 114 6.35 11.66 -9.40
C LEU A 114 7.09 12.99 -9.21
N ASP A 115 6.49 13.96 -8.53
CA ASP A 115 7.11 15.24 -8.19
C ASP A 115 8.31 15.09 -7.26
N GLN A 116 8.28 14.11 -6.36
CA GLN A 116 9.43 13.73 -5.54
C GLN A 116 10.45 12.97 -6.39
N PHE A 117 10.01 12.04 -7.25
CA PHE A 117 10.93 11.27 -8.10
C PHE A 117 11.69 12.15 -9.09
N VAL A 118 11.09 13.26 -9.56
CA VAL A 118 11.79 14.27 -10.36
C VAL A 118 12.89 14.95 -9.54
N ARG A 119 12.58 15.37 -8.31
CA ARG A 119 13.56 15.98 -7.39
C ARG A 119 14.72 15.04 -7.05
N ASP A 120 14.42 13.75 -6.92
CA ASP A 120 15.40 12.71 -6.62
C ASP A 120 16.18 12.21 -7.86
N GLY A 121 15.90 12.75 -9.06
CA GLY A 121 16.54 12.34 -10.32
C GLY A 121 16.14 10.93 -10.81
N ARG A 122 15.08 10.36 -10.25
CA ARG A 122 14.52 9.03 -10.59
C ARG A 122 13.50 9.07 -11.71
N PHE A 123 12.95 10.25 -11.98
CA PHE A 123 12.04 10.49 -13.08
C PHE A 123 12.44 11.76 -13.82
N ARG A 124 12.43 11.74 -15.16
CA ARG A 124 12.85 12.91 -15.93
C ARG A 124 11.81 14.02 -15.86
N GLU A 125 12.28 15.24 -15.64
CA GLU A 125 11.43 16.43 -15.54
C GLU A 125 10.67 16.72 -16.85
N ASP A 126 11.32 16.58 -18.00
CA ASP A 126 10.73 16.77 -19.33
C ASP A 126 9.55 15.82 -19.59
N LEU A 127 9.73 14.54 -19.29
CA LEU A 127 8.66 13.53 -19.39
C LEU A 127 7.55 13.83 -18.40
N TYR A 128 7.86 14.24 -17.17
CA TYR A 128 6.86 14.57 -16.15
C TYR A 128 5.88 15.63 -16.65
N TYR A 129 6.38 16.75 -17.17
CA TYR A 129 5.50 17.79 -17.71
C TYR A 129 4.69 17.30 -18.92
N ARG A 130 5.23 16.39 -19.73
CA ARG A 130 4.53 15.85 -20.90
C ARG A 130 3.38 14.91 -20.51
N VAL A 131 3.58 14.05 -19.51
CA VAL A 131 2.58 13.06 -19.07
C VAL A 131 1.59 13.62 -18.04
N ASN A 132 1.99 14.65 -17.28
CA ASN A 132 1.15 15.31 -16.28
C ASN A 132 0.38 16.53 -16.84
N ALA A 133 0.10 16.54 -18.15
CA ALA A 133 -0.67 17.62 -18.78
C ALA A 133 -2.11 17.70 -18.25
N PHE A 134 -2.71 16.56 -17.87
CA PHE A 134 -4.02 16.49 -17.24
C PHE A 134 -4.06 15.32 -16.26
N SER A 135 -4.32 15.62 -14.97
CA SER A 135 -4.25 14.64 -13.89
C SER A 135 -5.62 14.38 -13.28
N ILE A 136 -5.91 13.09 -13.03
CA ILE A 136 -7.13 12.65 -12.35
C ILE A 136 -6.70 11.92 -11.08
N ARG A 137 -6.95 12.53 -9.91
CA ARG A 137 -6.76 11.86 -8.62
C ARG A 137 -7.91 10.88 -8.40
N LEU A 138 -7.59 9.59 -8.29
CA LEU A 138 -8.57 8.59 -7.86
C LEU A 138 -8.60 8.51 -6.34
N PRO A 139 -9.77 8.70 -5.71
CA PRO A 139 -9.90 8.58 -4.26
C PRO A 139 -9.64 7.15 -3.82
N SER A 140 -9.01 7.02 -2.67
CA SER A 140 -8.89 5.78 -1.92
C SER A 140 -10.25 5.38 -1.35
N LEU A 141 -10.41 4.09 -1.02
CA LEU A 141 -11.68 3.55 -0.52
C LEU A 141 -12.12 4.20 0.80
N ARG A 142 -11.17 4.55 1.68
CA ARG A 142 -11.43 5.30 2.92
C ARG A 142 -12.00 6.72 2.69
N GLU A 143 -11.75 7.32 1.54
CA GLU A 143 -12.30 8.64 1.16
C GLU A 143 -13.73 8.53 0.60
N ARG A 144 -14.23 7.31 0.40
CA ARG A 144 -15.55 7.01 -0.17
C ARG A 144 -16.22 5.83 0.52
N GLN A 145 -16.28 5.87 1.86
CA GLN A 145 -16.82 4.78 2.68
C GLN A 145 -18.25 4.39 2.29
N VAL A 146 -19.05 5.34 1.79
CA VAL A 146 -20.41 5.10 1.28
C VAL A 146 -20.48 4.09 0.13
N ASP A 147 -19.39 3.88 -0.60
CA ASP A 147 -19.32 2.91 -1.70
C ASP A 147 -19.04 1.48 -1.20
N ILE A 148 -18.52 1.32 0.02
CA ILE A 148 -18.09 0.02 0.57
C ILE A 148 -19.23 -1.00 0.58
N PRO A 149 -20.45 -0.70 1.09
CA PRO A 149 -21.54 -1.66 1.07
C PRO A 149 -21.95 -2.08 -0.34
N VAL A 150 -21.95 -1.14 -1.29
CA VAL A 150 -22.32 -1.41 -2.68
C VAL A 150 -21.26 -2.30 -3.36
N LEU A 151 -19.99 -1.95 -3.20
CA LEU A 151 -18.87 -2.73 -3.73
C LEU A 151 -18.80 -4.13 -3.09
N GLY A 152 -18.98 -4.21 -1.77
CA GLY A 152 -18.97 -5.47 -1.03
C GLY A 152 -20.05 -6.43 -1.52
N ASN A 153 -21.29 -5.95 -1.65
CA ASN A 153 -22.39 -6.76 -2.20
C ASN A 153 -22.14 -7.19 -3.65
N ARG A 154 -21.55 -6.31 -4.48
CA ARG A 154 -21.19 -6.66 -5.86
C ARG A 154 -20.12 -7.75 -5.91
N PHE A 155 -19.10 -7.69 -5.06
CA PHE A 155 -18.08 -8.73 -4.99
C PHE A 155 -18.63 -10.04 -4.46
N LEU A 156 -19.57 -9.99 -3.50
CA LEU A 156 -20.24 -11.17 -2.99
C LEU A 156 -21.09 -11.87 -4.07
N ALA A 157 -21.89 -11.09 -4.81
CA ALA A 157 -22.67 -11.61 -5.93
C ALA A 157 -21.76 -12.25 -7.01
N ARG A 158 -20.62 -11.62 -7.32
CA ARG A 158 -19.64 -12.16 -8.27
C ARG A 158 -18.99 -13.45 -7.75
N TYR A 159 -18.70 -13.53 -6.45
CA TYR A 159 -18.21 -14.76 -5.82
C TYR A 159 -19.24 -15.89 -5.96
N CYS A 160 -20.52 -15.62 -5.67
CA CYS A 160 -21.59 -16.60 -5.83
C CYS A 160 -21.70 -17.09 -7.28
N ALA A 161 -21.73 -16.18 -8.25
CA ALA A 161 -21.79 -16.53 -9.68
C ALA A 161 -20.60 -17.40 -10.11
N ALA A 162 -19.38 -17.06 -9.69
CA ALA A 162 -18.17 -17.81 -10.01
C ALA A 162 -18.17 -19.24 -9.43
N ASN A 163 -18.92 -19.48 -8.36
CA ASN A 163 -19.07 -20.79 -7.71
C ASN A 163 -20.37 -21.51 -8.12
N GLY A 164 -21.09 -21.03 -9.15
CA GLY A 164 -22.34 -21.64 -9.60
C GLY A 164 -23.51 -21.50 -8.61
N LEU A 165 -23.41 -20.58 -7.66
CA LEU A 165 -24.46 -20.29 -6.67
C LEU A 165 -25.39 -19.17 -7.17
N PRO A 166 -26.66 -19.14 -6.73
CA PRO A 166 -27.52 -17.96 -6.88
C PRO A 166 -26.84 -16.69 -6.36
N LEU A 167 -27.07 -15.54 -7.01
CA LEU A 167 -26.40 -14.27 -6.66
C LEU A 167 -26.66 -13.81 -5.22
N ASP A 168 -27.78 -14.23 -4.63
CA ASP A 168 -28.22 -13.94 -3.28
C ASP A 168 -27.97 -15.09 -2.28
N ALA A 169 -27.22 -16.13 -2.70
CA ALA A 169 -26.90 -17.28 -1.87
C ALA A 169 -26.06 -16.94 -0.63
N LYS A 170 -25.38 -15.79 -0.64
CA LYS A 170 -24.70 -15.21 0.50
C LYS A 170 -25.15 -13.75 0.69
N THR A 171 -25.25 -13.31 1.94
CA THR A 171 -25.59 -11.93 2.30
C THR A 171 -24.76 -11.48 3.50
N PHE A 172 -24.53 -10.17 3.64
CA PHE A 172 -23.91 -9.62 4.85
C PHE A 172 -24.95 -9.35 5.93
N ALA A 173 -24.62 -9.68 7.18
CA ALA A 173 -25.30 -9.10 8.33
C ALA A 173 -24.92 -7.62 8.48
N ARG A 174 -25.73 -6.87 9.23
CA ARG A 174 -25.52 -5.42 9.41
C ARG A 174 -24.18 -5.14 10.08
N GLU A 175 -23.86 -5.89 11.15
CA GLU A 175 -22.60 -5.77 11.87
C GLU A 175 -21.37 -6.04 10.98
N ALA A 176 -21.50 -6.93 10.00
CA ALA A 176 -20.42 -7.22 9.05
C ALA A 176 -20.19 -6.03 8.10
N ILE A 177 -21.26 -5.39 7.61
CA ILE A 177 -21.16 -4.18 6.80
C ILE A 177 -20.56 -3.02 7.60
N ASP A 178 -20.96 -2.86 8.86
CA ASP A 178 -20.44 -1.80 9.73
C ASP A 178 -18.92 -1.96 9.92
N LEU A 179 -18.44 -3.19 10.15
CA LEU A 179 -16.99 -3.50 10.23
C LEU A 179 -16.25 -3.24 8.92
N LEU A 180 -16.81 -3.69 7.78
CA LEU A 180 -16.23 -3.42 6.47
C LEU A 180 -16.13 -1.91 6.21
N THR A 181 -17.13 -1.14 6.65
CA THR A 181 -17.18 0.32 6.42
C THR A 181 -16.19 1.07 7.31
N ALA A 182 -15.98 0.60 8.55
CA ALA A 182 -15.06 1.21 9.50
C ALA A 182 -13.58 0.96 9.19
N TYR A 183 -13.25 -0.10 8.44
CA TYR A 183 -11.86 -0.46 8.14
C TYR A 183 -11.21 0.51 7.12
N HIS A 184 -9.89 0.71 7.25
CA HIS A 184 -9.16 1.76 6.53
C HIS A 184 -8.73 1.39 5.08
N TRP A 185 -8.81 0.10 4.73
CA TRP A 185 -8.56 -0.45 3.38
C TRP A 185 -7.25 0.01 2.72
N PRO A 186 -6.07 -0.32 3.30
CA PRO A 186 -4.77 0.06 2.74
C PRO A 186 -4.57 -0.49 1.32
N GLY A 187 -5.04 -1.71 1.04
CA GLY A 187 -5.05 -2.33 -0.28
C GLY A 187 -6.21 -1.88 -1.19
N ASN A 188 -7.11 -1.01 -0.70
CA ASN A 188 -8.26 -0.47 -1.41
C ASN A 188 -9.20 -1.57 -1.94
N ILE A 189 -9.74 -1.41 -3.15
CA ILE A 189 -10.74 -2.31 -3.74
C ILE A 189 -10.22 -3.75 -3.83
N ARG A 190 -8.92 -3.93 -4.14
CA ARG A 190 -8.32 -5.27 -4.25
C ARG A 190 -8.39 -6.02 -2.92
N GLU A 191 -8.10 -5.34 -1.81
CA GLU A 191 -8.20 -5.92 -0.48
C GLU A 191 -9.66 -6.19 -0.09
N LEU A 192 -10.57 -5.24 -0.36
CA LEU A 192 -12.01 -5.45 -0.14
C LEU A 192 -12.52 -6.69 -0.88
N GLU A 193 -12.17 -6.84 -2.15
CA GLU A 193 -12.52 -8.00 -2.97
C GLU A 193 -12.00 -9.32 -2.37
N SER A 194 -10.72 -9.36 -1.97
CA SER A 194 -10.11 -10.53 -1.34
C SER A 194 -10.77 -10.85 0.01
N THR A 195 -11.03 -9.85 0.84
CA THR A 195 -11.69 -10.00 2.14
C THR A 195 -13.11 -10.53 1.98
N VAL A 196 -13.89 -9.99 1.05
CA VAL A 196 -15.25 -10.47 0.77
C VAL A 196 -15.24 -11.92 0.29
N SER A 197 -14.29 -12.27 -0.58
CA SER A 197 -14.14 -13.65 -1.08
C SER A 197 -13.77 -14.62 0.04
N ARG A 198 -12.85 -14.22 0.93
CA ARG A 198 -12.45 -15.00 2.11
C ARG A 198 -13.62 -15.17 3.09
N ALA A 199 -14.34 -14.10 3.40
CA ALA A 199 -15.50 -14.16 4.28
C ALA A 199 -16.61 -15.05 3.72
N ALA A 200 -16.88 -14.98 2.41
CA ALA A 200 -17.87 -15.82 1.75
C ALA A 200 -17.52 -17.32 1.79
N LEU A 201 -16.23 -17.64 1.67
CA LEU A 201 -15.68 -18.99 1.76
C LEU A 201 -15.73 -19.52 3.20
N SER A 202 -15.38 -18.71 4.18
CA SER A 202 -15.30 -19.10 5.60
C SER A 202 -16.66 -19.17 6.29
N ALA A 203 -17.65 -18.39 5.84
CA ALA A 203 -18.96 -18.35 6.47
C ALA A 203 -19.71 -19.70 6.32
N PRO A 204 -20.12 -20.36 7.42
CA PRO A 204 -20.73 -21.68 7.39
C PRO A 204 -22.17 -21.69 6.83
N GLY A 205 -22.80 -20.52 6.69
CA GLY A 205 -24.18 -20.38 6.21
C GLY A 205 -24.36 -19.26 5.18
N ARG A 206 -25.62 -18.88 4.94
CA ARG A 206 -26.00 -17.81 4.00
C ARG A 206 -25.50 -16.43 4.46
N THR A 207 -25.57 -16.17 5.76
CA THR A 207 -25.25 -14.85 6.32
C THR A 207 -23.79 -14.80 6.78
N ILE A 208 -23.03 -13.85 6.24
CA ILE A 208 -21.69 -13.46 6.67
C ILE A 208 -21.84 -12.50 7.86
N ARG A 209 -21.30 -12.88 9.01
CA ARG A 209 -21.36 -12.11 10.26
C ARG A 209 -20.01 -11.46 10.58
N ALA A 210 -19.97 -10.65 11.62
CA ALA A 210 -18.74 -10.01 12.10
C ALA A 210 -17.59 -11.00 12.31
N ALA A 211 -17.86 -12.15 12.97
CA ALA A 211 -16.88 -13.20 13.23
C ALA A 211 -16.23 -13.78 11.96
N ASP A 212 -16.92 -13.71 10.82
CA ASP A 212 -16.39 -14.19 9.53
C ASP A 212 -15.41 -13.18 8.89
N ILE A 213 -15.25 -11.98 9.47
CA ILE A 213 -14.42 -10.86 8.96
C ILE A 213 -13.44 -10.33 10.02
N GLU A 214 -13.49 -10.83 11.27
CA GLU A 214 -12.62 -10.39 12.39
C GLU A 214 -11.11 -10.46 12.09
N PHE A 215 -10.69 -11.29 11.12
CA PHE A 215 -9.30 -11.36 10.67
C PHE A 215 -8.75 -10.02 10.11
N LEU A 216 -9.61 -9.06 9.76
CA LEU A 216 -9.18 -7.71 9.37
C LEU A 216 -8.41 -7.00 10.49
N HIS A 217 -8.84 -7.17 11.75
CA HIS A 217 -8.21 -6.52 12.91
C HIS A 217 -6.94 -7.23 13.39
N ALA A 218 -6.74 -8.49 13.01
CA ALA A 218 -5.49 -9.20 13.28
C ALA A 218 -4.32 -8.72 12.39
N SER A 219 -4.63 -7.97 11.33
CA SER A 219 -3.65 -7.51 10.32
C SER A 219 -3.26 -6.04 10.48
N GLU A 220 -3.95 -5.29 11.34
CA GLU A 220 -3.44 -3.99 11.78
C GLU A 220 -2.29 -4.25 12.76
N PRO A 221 -1.04 -3.77 12.51
CA PRO A 221 -0.16 -3.55 13.64
C PRO A 221 -0.95 -2.69 14.62
N PRO A 222 -0.93 -2.97 15.94
CA PRO A 222 -1.68 -2.17 16.89
C PRO A 222 -1.34 -0.72 16.58
N VAL A 223 -2.35 0.03 16.14
CA VAL A 223 -2.24 1.47 16.09
C VAL A 223 -2.05 1.80 17.55
N GLU A 224 -0.80 2.08 17.96
CA GLU A 224 -0.56 2.73 19.23
C GLU A 224 -1.34 4.03 19.12
N ASP A 225 -2.55 4.01 19.68
CA ASP A 225 -3.30 5.17 20.08
C ASP A 225 -2.42 5.90 21.09
N THR A 226 -1.44 6.63 20.58
CA THR A 226 -0.66 7.62 21.33
C THR A 226 -1.53 8.88 21.49
N GLY A 227 -2.77 8.67 21.93
CA GLY A 227 -3.54 9.66 22.69
C GLY A 227 -2.91 9.93 24.06
N GLU A 228 -1.90 9.17 24.47
CA GLU A 228 -1.03 9.52 25.59
C GLU A 228 0.15 10.38 25.10
N ARG A 229 0.18 11.62 25.60
CA ARG A 229 1.29 12.58 25.49
C ARG A 229 2.63 11.83 25.51
N LEU A 230 3.37 11.86 24.39
CA LEU A 230 4.73 11.32 24.34
C LEU A 230 5.51 11.89 25.52
N PRO A 231 6.06 11.05 26.43
CA PRO A 231 6.70 11.53 27.63
C PRO A 231 7.87 12.42 27.21
N SER A 232 7.97 13.58 27.85
CA SER A 232 9.12 14.44 27.69
C SER A 232 10.40 13.67 27.99
N LEU A 233 11.54 14.10 27.43
CA LEU A 233 12.84 13.51 27.73
C LEU A 233 13.08 13.36 29.25
N ARG A 234 12.56 14.33 30.01
CA ARG A 234 12.62 14.36 31.48
C ARG A 234 11.77 13.27 32.14
N GLU A 235 10.58 12.99 31.62
CA GLU A 235 9.69 11.93 32.13
C GLU A 235 10.21 10.54 31.76
N ALA A 236 10.71 10.38 30.53
CA ALA A 236 11.34 9.14 30.08
C ALA A 236 12.60 8.83 30.91
N GLU A 237 13.44 9.83 31.17
CA GLU A 237 14.63 9.69 32.01
C GLU A 237 14.26 9.34 33.45
N ARG A 238 13.28 10.03 34.05
CA ARG A 238 12.80 9.74 35.40
C ARG A 238 12.29 8.29 35.52
N ALA A 239 11.44 7.86 34.60
CA ALA A 239 10.88 6.52 34.59
C ALA A 239 11.97 5.44 34.43
N HIS A 240 12.97 5.71 33.59
CA HIS A 240 14.09 4.80 33.39
C HIS A 240 14.96 4.65 34.64
N ILE A 241 15.29 5.76 35.31
CA ILE A 241 16.08 5.76 36.54
C ILE A 241 15.35 5.03 37.67
N VAL A 242 14.04 5.26 37.83
CA VAL A 242 13.22 4.55 38.83
C VAL A 242 13.23 3.04 38.58
N ARG A 243 12.99 2.62 37.33
CA ARG A 243 12.97 1.20 36.96
C ARG A 243 14.28 0.49 37.31
N ILE A 244 15.42 1.15 37.05
CA ILE A 244 16.74 0.59 37.37
C ILE A 244 17.00 0.61 38.88
N LEU A 245 16.60 1.67 39.60
CA LEU A 245 16.71 1.72 41.06
C LEU A 245 15.91 0.59 41.72
N ASP A 246 14.67 0.35 41.28
CA ASP A 246 13.82 -0.72 41.82
C ASP A 246 14.38 -2.11 41.48
N ALA A 247 14.83 -2.34 40.23
CA ALA A 247 15.45 -3.59 39.82
C ALA A 247 16.74 -3.90 40.62
N CYS A 248 17.46 -2.87 41.05
CA CYS A 248 18.64 -2.98 41.90
C CYS A 248 18.33 -2.91 43.40
N SER A 249 17.06 -2.99 43.83
CA SER A 249 16.64 -2.86 45.23
C SER A 249 17.23 -1.61 45.91
N TRP A 250 17.27 -0.51 45.17
CA TRP A 250 17.82 0.79 45.58
C TRP A 250 19.33 0.79 45.90
N ASN A 251 20.08 -0.21 45.41
CA ASN A 251 21.53 -0.20 45.45
C ASN A 251 22.07 0.85 44.46
N LYS A 252 22.35 2.06 44.97
CA LYS A 252 22.81 3.21 44.19
C LYS A 252 24.14 2.98 43.46
N LYS A 253 25.01 2.09 43.95
CA LYS A 253 26.29 1.78 43.29
C LYS A 253 26.06 0.93 42.04
N GLU A 254 25.16 -0.04 42.14
CA GLU A 254 24.82 -0.93 41.03
C GLU A 254 23.94 -0.25 40.00
N ALA A 255 22.95 0.53 40.44
CA ALA A 255 22.11 1.33 39.56
C ALA A 255 22.93 2.34 38.72
N ALA A 256 23.93 3.00 39.32
CA ALA A 256 24.82 3.91 38.60
C ALA A 256 25.67 3.19 37.54
N ARG A 257 26.07 1.94 37.81
CA ARG A 257 26.82 1.09 36.87
C ARG A 257 25.96 0.71 35.67
N ILE A 258 24.71 0.31 35.90
CA ILE A 258 23.77 -0.08 34.83
C ILE A 258 23.33 1.13 34.00
N LEU A 259 23.18 2.30 34.63
CA LEU A 259 22.87 3.57 33.95
C LEU A 259 24.08 4.19 33.24
N GLU A 260 25.29 3.62 33.40
CA GLU A 260 26.55 4.14 32.85
C GLU A 260 26.86 5.60 33.23
N ILE A 261 26.43 6.03 34.42
CA ILE A 261 26.67 7.39 34.93
C ILE A 261 27.48 7.38 36.23
N SER A 262 28.12 8.51 36.52
CA SER A 262 28.79 8.66 37.81
C SER A 262 27.80 8.57 38.97
N ARG A 263 28.25 8.04 40.12
CA ARG A 263 27.43 8.02 41.34
C ARG A 263 26.94 9.43 41.70
N GLY A 264 27.80 10.44 41.60
CA GLY A 264 27.43 11.84 41.85
C GLY A 264 26.29 12.35 40.94
N THR A 265 26.28 11.90 39.67
CA THR A 265 25.21 12.21 38.71
C THR A 265 23.90 11.53 39.11
N LEU A 266 23.94 10.24 39.49
CA LEU A 266 22.76 9.53 39.97
C LEU A 266 22.18 10.16 41.24
N TYR A 267 23.01 10.52 42.22
CA TYR A 267 22.56 11.20 43.45
C TYR A 267 21.88 12.53 43.15
N ARG A 268 22.43 13.32 42.22
CA ARG A 268 21.82 14.58 41.77
C ARG A 268 20.46 14.36 41.12
N LYS A 269 20.34 13.34 40.25
CA LYS A 269 19.08 13.00 39.58
C LYS A 269 18.02 12.44 40.54
N ILE A 270 18.42 11.67 41.55
CA ILE A 270 17.52 11.21 42.63
C ILE A 270 16.92 12.39 43.39
N LEU A 271 17.74 13.39 43.73
CA LEU A 271 17.28 14.63 44.38
C LEU A 271 16.44 15.50 43.45
N GLU A 272 16.86 15.67 42.20
CA GLU A 272 16.16 16.48 41.20
C GLU A 272 14.76 15.93 40.89
N PHE A 273 14.61 14.60 40.83
CA PHE A 273 13.35 13.93 40.53
C PHE A 273 12.54 13.53 41.76
N GLY A 274 13.03 13.80 42.98
CA GLY A 274 12.38 13.46 44.24
C GLY A 274 12.10 11.96 44.40
N LEU A 275 13.08 11.11 44.07
CA LEU A 275 12.91 9.65 44.07
C LEU A 275 13.16 9.07 45.46
N GLU A 276 12.17 8.37 46.01
CA GLU A 276 12.26 7.67 47.29
C GLU A 276 11.94 6.17 47.14
N PRO A 277 12.58 5.28 47.94
CA PRO A 277 12.23 3.88 47.95
C PRO A 277 10.78 3.71 48.35
N GLN A 278 9.96 3.13 47.48
CA GLN A 278 8.63 2.71 47.90
C GLN A 278 8.78 1.61 48.93
N ALA A 279 8.40 1.90 50.18
CA ALA A 279 8.38 0.93 51.25
C ALA A 279 7.36 -0.18 50.91
N HIS A 280 7.81 -1.28 50.33
CA HIS A 280 7.02 -2.51 50.29
C HIS A 280 6.94 -3.12 51.69
N GLY A 281 6.08 -2.53 52.52
CA GLY A 281 5.75 -2.97 53.86
C GLY A 281 4.26 -3.34 53.97
N THR A 282 4.00 -4.64 54.06
CA THR A 282 2.86 -5.24 54.78
C THR A 282 1.46 -5.20 54.12
N GLN A 283 1.27 -5.97 53.03
CA GLN A 283 -0.06 -6.51 52.67
C GLN A 283 -0.06 -8.02 52.36
N SER A 284 0.89 -8.77 52.91
CA SER A 284 0.85 -10.24 52.89
C SER A 284 1.01 -10.79 54.31
N ARG A 285 -0.07 -10.71 55.10
CA ARG A 285 -0.24 -11.56 56.31
C ARG A 285 -1.66 -11.65 56.89
N ASN A 286 -2.66 -10.91 56.37
CA ASN A 286 -4.04 -10.97 56.90
C ASN A 286 -5.04 -11.78 56.07
N ARG A 287 -4.62 -12.58 55.09
CA ARG A 287 -5.52 -13.47 54.32
C ARG A 287 -5.41 -14.96 54.64
N ALA A 288 -4.54 -15.36 55.57
CA ALA A 288 -4.32 -16.77 55.95
C ALA A 288 -4.69 -17.13 57.40
N ARG A 289 -5.55 -16.32 58.06
CA ARG A 289 -6.05 -16.61 59.44
C ARG A 289 -7.56 -16.40 59.63
N ARG A 290 -8.35 -16.57 58.56
CA ARG A 290 -9.83 -16.59 58.61
C ARG A 290 -10.45 -17.84 57.98
N LEU A 291 -9.70 -18.95 57.91
CA LEU A 291 -10.21 -20.26 57.49
C LEU A 291 -9.97 -21.38 58.51
N THR A 292 -9.60 -21.02 59.75
CA THR A 292 -9.68 -21.93 60.89
C THR A 292 -10.12 -21.14 62.14
N ALA A 293 -11.22 -21.58 62.74
CA ALA A 293 -11.91 -21.12 63.94
C ALA A 293 -13.02 -20.06 63.77
N SER A 294 -14.22 -20.48 64.22
CA SER A 294 -15.53 -19.82 64.30
C SER A 294 -16.37 -19.84 63.02
#